data_AF-A0A9D4WA13-F1
#
_entry.id   AF-A0A9D4WA13-F1
#
_cell.length_a   1.000
_cell.length_b   1.000
_cell.length_c   1.000
_cell.angle_alpha   90.00
_cell.angle_beta   90.00
_cell.angle_gamma   90.00
#
_symmetry.space_group_name_H-M   'P 1'
#
loop_
_entity.id
_entity.type
_entity.pdbx_description
1 polymer ?
#
loop_
_entity_poly.entity_id
_entity_poly.type
_entity_poly.pdbx_seq_one_letter_code
_entity_poly.pdbx_strand_id
1 'polypeptide(L)'
;ENVDEQYSPLKLIDDSCFISFELNHFFESCLPKLLQGCKKVLLYSTLKHGISLRTMIRNTAQLNTPALLVAGDMQGAVFGALLDCPLIPTTKPKYQVCQLLFYSTYNLYT
;
A
#
# COMPACT_ATOMS: atom_id res chain seq x y z
N GLU A 1 -8.39 -23.26 -27.02
CA GLU A 1 -7.60 -22.85 -25.84
C GLU A 1 -8.11 -21.49 -25.39
N ASN A 2 -8.86 -21.45 -24.29
CA ASN A 2 -9.26 -20.21 -23.62
C ASN A 2 -8.56 -20.24 -22.27
N VAL A 3 -7.52 -19.43 -22.10
CA VAL A 3 -6.91 -19.18 -20.80
C VAL A 3 -7.38 -17.80 -20.38
N ASP A 4 -8.64 -17.72 -19.95
CA ASP A 4 -9.12 -16.60 -19.14
C ASP A 4 -8.52 -16.78 -17.74
N GLU A 5 -7.30 -16.29 -17.55
CA GLU A 5 -6.73 -16.07 -16.23
C GLU A 5 -7.56 -14.99 -15.54
N GLN A 6 -8.59 -15.46 -14.84
CA GLN A 6 -9.53 -14.65 -14.10
C GLN A 6 -8.81 -14.07 -12.88
N TYR A 7 -8.21 -12.89 -13.06
CA TYR A 7 -7.65 -12.06 -11.98
C TYR A 7 -8.71 -11.88 -10.91
N SER A 8 -8.59 -12.67 -9.85
CA SER A 8 -9.54 -12.65 -8.75
C SER A 8 -9.40 -11.32 -8.01
N PRO A 9 -10.51 -10.59 -7.74
CA PRO A 9 -10.47 -9.35 -6.98
C PRO A 9 -9.77 -9.57 -5.64
N LEU A 10 -8.88 -8.64 -5.33
CA LEU A 10 -8.02 -8.67 -4.14
C LEU A 10 -8.88 -8.75 -2.89
N LYS A 11 -8.91 -9.92 -2.27
CA LYS A 11 -9.62 -10.14 -1.01
C LYS A 11 -8.74 -9.62 0.11
N LEU A 12 -8.81 -8.31 0.35
CA LEU A 12 -8.29 -7.73 1.58
C LEU A 12 -8.96 -8.48 2.73
N ILE A 13 -8.17 -9.03 3.67
CA ILE A 13 -8.72 -9.77 4.82
C ILE A 13 -9.69 -8.90 5.64
N ASP A 14 -9.55 -7.59 5.48
CA ASP A 14 -10.27 -6.59 6.23
C ASP A 14 -10.49 -5.40 5.28
N ASP A 15 -11.73 -5.09 4.92
CA ASP A 15 -12.05 -4.09 3.89
C ASP A 15 -11.36 -2.75 4.22
N SER A 16 -10.52 -2.25 3.31
CA SER A 16 -9.95 -0.91 3.40
C SER A 16 -10.90 0.03 2.69
N CYS A 17 -11.66 0.82 3.45
CA CYS A 17 -12.56 1.85 2.90
C CYS A 17 -11.84 2.88 2.01
N PHE A 18 -10.50 2.90 2.03
CA PHE A 18 -9.65 3.84 1.31
C PHE A 18 -9.21 3.33 -0.07
N ILE A 19 -9.13 2.01 -0.31
CA ILE A 19 -8.58 1.45 -1.55
C ILE A 19 -9.73 0.98 -2.45
N SER A 20 -10.02 1.74 -3.51
CA SER A 20 -10.97 1.32 -4.55
C SER A 20 -10.41 0.16 -5.39
N PHE A 21 -11.27 -0.52 -6.16
CA PHE A 21 -10.85 -1.61 -7.03
C PHE A 21 -9.79 -1.16 -8.05
N GLU A 22 -9.99 0.00 -8.66
CA GLU A 22 -9.09 0.60 -9.66
C GLU A 22 -7.73 0.94 -9.07
N LEU A 23 -7.72 1.56 -7.88
CA LEU A 23 -6.50 1.86 -7.13
C LEU A 23 -5.72 0.59 -6.80
N ASN A 24 -6.44 -0.44 -6.36
CA ASN A 24 -5.82 -1.70 -6.00
C ASN A 24 -5.18 -2.37 -7.22
N HIS A 25 -5.90 -2.42 -8.34
CA HIS A 25 -5.38 -2.94 -9.61
C HIS A 25 -4.16 -2.14 -10.10
N PHE A 26 -4.19 -0.81 -9.99
CA PHE A 26 -3.03 0.03 -10.32
C PHE A 26 -1.81 -0.35 -9.49
N PHE A 27 -1.96 -0.44 -8.16
CA PHE A 27 -0.85 -0.81 -7.30
C PHE A 27 -0.34 -2.23 -7.58
N GLU A 28 -1.22 -3.22 -7.81
CA GLU A 28 -0.80 -4.58 -8.22
C GLU A 28 0.04 -4.59 -9.49
N SER A 29 -0.36 -3.83 -10.51
CA SER A 29 0.37 -3.77 -11.78
C SER A 29 1.79 -3.20 -11.60
N CYS A 30 1.99 -2.39 -10.57
CA CYS A 30 3.29 -1.80 -10.23
C CYS A 30 4.14 -2.68 -9.32
N LEU A 31 3.56 -3.72 -8.70
CA LEU A 31 4.29 -4.61 -7.82
C LEU A 31 5.16 -5.58 -8.62
N PRO A 32 6.32 -5.98 -8.07
CA PRO A 32 7.10 -7.08 -8.61
C PRO A 32 6.22 -8.32 -8.81
N LYS A 33 6.46 -9.07 -9.90
CA LYS A 33 5.71 -10.31 -10.20
C LYS A 33 5.65 -11.31 -9.04
N LEU A 34 6.67 -11.30 -8.18
CA LEU A 34 6.74 -12.14 -6.98
C LEU A 34 5.65 -11.83 -5.94
N LEU A 35 5.12 -10.61 -5.95
CA LEU A 35 4.08 -10.14 -5.02
C LEU A 35 2.68 -10.14 -5.63
N GLN A 36 2.58 -10.37 -6.94
CA GLN A 36 1.29 -10.45 -7.64
C GLN A 36 0.54 -11.73 -7.21
N GLY A 37 -0.75 -11.60 -6.92
CA GLY A 37 -1.60 -12.72 -6.49
C GLY A 37 -1.37 -13.17 -5.04
N CYS A 38 -0.46 -12.55 -4.31
CA CYS A 38 -0.27 -12.81 -2.88
C CYS A 38 -1.43 -12.24 -2.05
N LYS A 39 -1.81 -12.96 -0.99
CA LYS A 39 -2.82 -12.49 -0.05
C LYS A 39 -2.27 -11.31 0.75
N LYS A 40 -2.87 -10.13 0.59
CA LYS A 40 -2.51 -8.94 1.36
C LYS A 40 -3.31 -8.86 2.66
N VAL A 41 -2.65 -8.45 3.73
CA VAL A 41 -3.24 -8.26 5.06
C VAL A 41 -3.06 -6.81 5.49
N LEU A 42 -4.11 -6.22 6.05
CA LEU A 42 -4.03 -4.88 6.60
C LEU A 42 -3.25 -4.92 7.92
N LEU A 43 -2.03 -4.38 7.90
CA LEU A 43 -1.18 -4.30 9.10
C LEU A 43 -1.46 -3.04 9.94
N TYR A 44 -1.79 -1.94 9.29
CA TYR A 44 -2.02 -0.65 9.92
C TYR A 44 -2.95 0.20 9.05
N SER A 45 -3.80 0.99 9.70
CA SER A 45 -4.59 2.04 9.07
C SER A 45 -4.83 3.15 10.08
N THR A 46 -4.88 4.39 9.61
CA THR A 46 -5.18 5.56 10.46
C THR A 46 -6.58 5.49 11.07
N LEU A 47 -7.52 4.84 10.37
CA LEU A 47 -8.90 4.65 10.85
C LEU A 47 -8.99 3.65 12.02
N LYS A 48 -8.27 2.51 11.96
CA LYS A 48 -8.35 1.46 12.99
C LYS A 48 -7.35 1.65 14.12
N HIS A 49 -6.18 2.20 13.82
CA HIS A 49 -5.04 2.23 14.75
C HIS A 49 -4.64 3.67 15.14
N GLY A 50 -5.33 4.69 14.63
CA GLY A 50 -5.04 6.10 14.86
C GLY A 50 -3.86 6.63 14.05
N ILE A 51 -3.59 7.93 14.10
CA ILE A 51 -2.62 8.65 13.24
C ILE A 51 -1.17 8.65 13.76
N SER A 52 -0.87 7.89 14.81
CA SER A 52 0.44 7.91 15.48
C SER A 52 1.50 7.18 14.65
N LEU A 53 2.56 7.90 14.26
CA LEU A 53 3.74 7.31 13.62
C LEU A 53 4.39 6.24 14.50
N ARG A 54 4.39 6.40 15.83
CA ARG A 54 4.92 5.39 16.76
C ARG A 54 4.15 4.08 16.64
N THR A 55 2.83 4.17 16.51
CA THR A 55 1.96 2.99 16.34
C THR A 55 2.22 2.33 14.99
N MET A 56 2.30 3.12 13.91
CA MET A 56 2.64 2.63 12.57
C MET A 56 3.98 1.91 12.56
N ILE A 57 5.04 2.53 13.07
CA ILE A 57 6.40 1.97 13.15
C ILE A 57 6.40 0.63 13.90
N ARG A 58 5.74 0.57 15.07
CA ARG A 58 5.65 -0.67 15.86
C ARG A 58 4.93 -1.78 15.10
N ASN A 59 3.87 -1.46 14.36
CA ASN A 59 3.20 -2.45 13.52
C ASN A 59 4.11 -2.90 12.38
N THR A 60 4.81 -1.98 11.71
CA THR A 60 5.76 -2.33 10.64
C THR A 60 6.96 -3.15 11.14
N ALA A 61 7.34 -3.05 12.41
CA ALA A 61 8.41 -3.87 12.99
C ALA A 61 8.10 -5.37 12.99
N GLN A 62 6.83 -5.76 12.78
CA GLN A 62 6.40 -7.15 12.66
C GLN A 62 6.45 -7.66 11.21
N LEU A 63 6.88 -6.83 10.24
CA LEU A 63 6.97 -7.20 8.84
C LEU A 63 8.14 -8.15 8.59
N ASN A 64 7.81 -9.39 8.22
CA ASN A 64 8.75 -10.36 7.66
C ASN A 64 8.65 -10.44 6.12
N THR A 65 7.74 -9.69 5.51
CA THR A 65 7.44 -9.68 4.08
C THR A 65 7.34 -8.23 3.58
N PRO A 66 7.53 -7.98 2.27
CA PRO A 66 7.32 -6.67 1.69
C PRO A 66 5.92 -6.13 1.98
N ALA A 67 5.82 -4.83 2.22
CA ALA A 67 4.57 -4.15 2.57
C ALA A 67 4.31 -2.96 1.66
N LEU A 68 3.06 -2.77 1.29
CA LEU A 68 2.62 -1.61 0.54
C LEU A 68 2.06 -0.57 1.52
N LEU A 69 2.75 0.56 1.67
CA LEU A 69 2.22 1.74 2.34
C LEU A 69 1.41 2.54 1.32
N VAL A 70 0.18 2.91 1.66
CA VAL A 70 -0.66 3.79 0.83
C VAL A 70 -1.13 4.96 1.68
N ALA A 71 -0.98 6.17 1.15
CA ALA A 71 -1.41 7.42 1.76
C ALA A 71 -2.20 8.24 0.75
N GLY A 72 -3.28 8.88 1.17
CA GLY A 72 -4.06 9.81 0.34
C GLY A 72 -4.07 11.20 0.93
N ASP A 73 -4.15 12.20 0.05
CA ASP A 73 -4.53 13.55 0.45
C ASP A 73 -6.05 13.77 0.35
N MET A 74 -6.51 14.94 0.79
CA MET A 74 -7.94 15.30 0.73
C MET A 74 -8.38 15.76 -0.66
N GLN A 75 -7.45 15.93 -1.60
CA GLN A 75 -7.70 16.39 -2.98
C GLN A 75 -7.80 15.23 -3.98
N GLY A 76 -7.64 13.99 -3.52
CA GLY A 76 -7.71 12.78 -4.35
C GLY A 76 -6.37 12.30 -4.91
N ALA A 77 -5.25 12.88 -4.49
CA ALA A 77 -3.94 12.33 -4.77
C ALA A 77 -3.64 11.15 -3.83
N VAL A 78 -3.19 10.03 -4.39
CA VAL A 78 -2.86 8.80 -3.68
C VAL A 78 -1.42 8.42 -3.96
N PHE A 79 -0.65 8.28 -2.88
CA PHE A 79 0.76 7.90 -2.89
C PHE A 79 0.88 6.47 -2.36
N GLY A 80 1.69 5.66 -3.02
CA GLY A 80 2.09 4.34 -2.59
C GLY A 80 3.59 4.25 -2.37
N ALA A 81 4.03 3.37 -1.47
CA ALA A 81 5.44 3.02 -1.33
C ALA A 81 5.56 1.54 -1.01
N LEU A 82 6.38 0.82 -1.79
CA LEU A 82 6.75 -0.55 -1.47
C LEU A 82 7.92 -0.53 -0.49
N LEU A 83 7.70 -1.13 0.66
CA LEU A 83 8.65 -1.28 1.76
C LEU A 83 9.18 -2.71 1.76
N ASP A 84 10.47 -2.88 1.55
CA ASP A 84 11.11 -4.20 1.64
C ASP A 84 11.52 -4.57 3.08
N CYS A 85 11.53 -3.59 3.98
CA CYS A 85 11.88 -3.78 5.38
C CYS A 85 11.07 -2.85 6.31
N PRO A 86 10.98 -3.16 7.61
CA PRO A 86 10.28 -2.33 8.60
C PRO A 86 10.74 -0.87 8.58
N LEU A 87 9.85 0.05 8.98
CA LEU A 87 10.23 1.44 9.18
C LEU A 87 11.03 1.56 10.47
N ILE A 88 12.32 1.91 10.34
CA ILE A 88 13.23 2.01 11.48
C ILE A 88 13.40 3.50 11.85
N PRO A 89 13.03 3.92 13.07
CA PRO A 89 13.39 5.25 13.56
C PRO A 89 14.90 5.39 13.58
N THR A 90 15.42 6.44 12.95
CA THR A 90 16.85 6.74 12.98
C THR A 90 17.07 8.12 13.58
N THR A 91 18.05 8.23 14.48
CA THR A 91 18.46 9.52 15.09
C THR A 91 19.47 10.27 14.22
N LYS A 92 19.98 9.60 13.19
CA LYS A 92 20.87 10.16 12.16
C LYS A 92 20.15 10.05 10.81
N PRO A 93 20.32 11.02 9.89
CA PRO A 93 19.70 10.94 8.57
C PRO A 93 20.16 9.68 7.84
N LYS A 94 19.24 8.74 7.67
CA LYS A 94 19.44 7.51 6.91
C LYS A 94 18.24 7.33 6.00
N TYR A 95 18.53 7.12 4.72
CA TYR A 95 17.49 6.88 3.72
C TYR A 95 17.26 5.38 3.61
N GLN A 96 16.00 4.98 3.71
CA GLN A 96 15.55 3.64 3.37
C GLN A 96 15.08 3.68 1.92
N VAL A 97 15.70 2.85 1.07
CA VAL A 97 15.31 2.76 -0.34
C VAL A 97 13.92 2.13 -0.41
N CYS A 98 12.97 2.86 -1.00
CA CYS A 98 11.59 2.41 -1.20
C CYS A 98 11.18 2.74 -2.64
N GLN A 99 10.46 1.82 -3.29
CA GLN A 99 9.87 2.13 -4.59
C GLN A 99 8.60 2.96 -4.37
N LEU A 100 8.65 4.22 -4.79
CA LEU A 100 7.52 5.14 -4.70
C LEU A 100 6.59 4.95 -5.91
N LEU A 101 5.30 4.90 -5.63
CA LEU A 101 4.21 4.80 -6.59
C LEU A 101 3.31 6.01 -6.41
N PHE A 102 2.81 6.59 -7.50
CA PHE A 102 1.94 7.75 -7.43
C PHE A 102 0.75 7.56 -8.35
N TYR A 103 -0.43 7.87 -7.84
CA TYR A 103 -1.68 7.85 -8.55
C TYR A 103 -2.48 9.10 -8.19
N SER A 104 -3.07 9.78 -9.16
CA SER A 104 -3.93 10.93 -8.87
C SER A 104 -5.20 10.86 -9.67
N THR A 105 -6.33 11.10 -9.00
CA THR A 105 -7.66 11.17 -9.61
C THR A 105 -8.12 12.60 -9.80
N TYR A 106 -7.21 13.57 -10.03
CA TYR A 106 -7.63 14.94 -10.37
C TYR A 106 -8.65 14.88 -11.50
N ASN A 107 -9.92 15.14 -11.16
CA ASN A 107 -10.95 15.37 -12.15
C ASN A 107 -10.62 16.71 -12.78
N LEU A 108 -10.27 16.69 -14.05
CA LEU A 108 -9.93 17.88 -14.83
C LEU A 108 -11.21 18.64 -15.23
N TYR A 109 -12.13 18.89 -14.29
CA TYR A 109 -13.35 19.68 -14.51
C TYR A 109 -13.80 20.37 -13.22
N THR A 110 -13.19 21.54 -12.96
CA THR A 110 -13.76 22.89 -12.74
C THR A 110 -12.86 23.70 -11.81
#